data_AF-A0A9C8XG53-F1
#
_entry.id   AF-A0A9C8XG53-F1
#
_cell.length_a   1.000
_cell.length_b   1.000
_cell.length_c   1.000
_cell.angle_alpha   90.00
_cell.angle_beta   90.00
_cell.angle_gamma   90.00
#
_symmetry.space_group_name_H-M   'P 1'
#
loop_
_entity.id
_entity.type
_entity.pdbx_description
1 polymer ?
#
loop_
_entity_poly.entity_id
_entity_poly.type
_entity_poly.pdbx_seq_one_letter_code
_entity_poly.pdbx_strand_id
1 'polypeptide(L)'
;MITYIYWFTVLAMAFGIIYLIGFKNEEWKIASIAAAVVLLAGALAYYFHFQQVFVKRYGGVMTIHVPQGEIHIAATWKDDNLWIENYDPKTNTCYFREYSRGNLLQGKVVIKDCNPLMPHDTAPVIPAR
;
A
#
# COMPACT_ATOMS: atom_id res chain seq x y z
N MET A 1 -9.62 -11.13 -9.33
CA MET A 1 -8.52 -10.40 -8.67
C MET A 1 -8.10 -11.17 -7.42
N ILE A 2 -6.80 -11.35 -7.18
CA ILE A 2 -6.27 -12.19 -6.09
C ILE A 2 -6.81 -11.81 -4.71
N THR A 3 -7.07 -10.52 -4.48
CA THR A 3 -7.66 -10.00 -3.25
C THR A 3 -9.03 -10.63 -2.94
N TYR A 4 -9.90 -10.81 -3.94
CA TYR A 4 -11.21 -11.44 -3.73
C TYR A 4 -11.10 -12.92 -3.42
N ILE A 5 -10.15 -13.62 -4.05
CA ILE A 5 -9.89 -15.04 -3.78
C ILE A 5 -9.43 -15.20 -2.32
N TYR A 6 -8.50 -14.36 -1.87
CA TYR A 6 -8.03 -14.37 -0.48
C TYR A 6 -9.18 -14.18 0.52
N TRP A 7 -10.00 -13.14 0.34
CA TRP A 7 -11.13 -12.87 1.25
C TRP A 7 -12.21 -13.96 1.18
N PHE A 8 -12.46 -14.51 0.00
CA PHE A 8 -13.35 -15.66 -0.16
C PHE A 8 -12.84 -16.86 0.65
N THR A 9 -11.54 -17.17 0.58
CA THR A 9 -10.94 -18.26 1.37
C THR A 9 -11.04 -18.01 2.88
N VAL A 10 -10.75 -16.78 3.34
CA VAL A 10 -10.88 -16.42 4.77
C VAL A 10 -12.32 -16.58 5.25
N LEU A 11 -13.31 -16.10 4.49
CA LEU A 11 -14.72 -16.24 4.81
C LEU A 11 -15.16 -17.71 4.78
N ALA A 12 -14.74 -18.48 3.78
CA ALA A 12 -15.05 -19.90 3.69
C ALA A 12 -14.51 -20.69 4.90
N MET A 13 -13.30 -20.37 5.38
CA MET A 13 -12.76 -20.94 6.61
C MET A 13 -13.58 -20.56 7.84
N ALA A 14 -13.96 -19.29 7.99
CA ALA A 14 -14.78 -18.83 9.11
C ALA A 14 -16.17 -19.51 9.12
N PHE A 15 -16.84 -19.58 7.97
CA PHE A 15 -18.12 -20.29 7.84
C PHE A 15 -17.97 -21.81 8.07
N GLY A 16 -16.87 -22.40 7.60
CA GLY A 16 -16.55 -23.80 7.88
C GLY A 16 -16.44 -24.09 9.37
N ILE A 17 -15.78 -23.21 10.14
CA ILE A 17 -15.70 -23.32 11.61
C ILE A 17 -17.07 -23.20 12.26
N ILE A 18 -17.87 -22.21 11.84
CA ILE A 18 -19.23 -22.03 12.36
C ILE A 18 -20.09 -23.27 12.10
N TYR A 19 -20.02 -23.84 10.90
CA TYR A 19 -20.75 -25.05 10.56
C TYR A 19 -20.27 -26.26 11.37
N LEU A 20 -18.95 -26.50 11.44
CA LEU A 20 -18.41 -27.67 12.10
C LEU A 20 -18.55 -27.63 13.63
N ILE A 21 -18.39 -26.48 14.26
CA ILE A 21 -18.44 -26.36 15.73
C ILE A 21 -19.84 -25.92 16.18
N GLY A 22 -20.41 -24.91 15.53
CA GLY A 22 -21.71 -24.36 15.91
C GLY A 22 -22.86 -25.29 15.54
N PHE A 23 -22.90 -25.80 14.31
CA PHE A 23 -24.02 -26.64 13.86
C PHE A 23 -23.84 -28.11 14.24
N LYS A 24 -22.66 -28.72 14.03
CA LYS A 24 -22.48 -30.15 14.34
C LYS A 24 -22.28 -30.46 15.83
N ASN A 25 -21.65 -29.55 16.58
CA ASN A 25 -21.37 -29.76 18.00
C ASN A 25 -22.26 -28.91 18.92
N GLU A 26 -23.16 -28.09 18.37
CA GLU A 26 -24.05 -27.16 19.10
C GLU A 26 -23.33 -26.11 19.97
N GLU A 27 -22.01 -25.95 19.80
CA GLU A 27 -21.15 -25.08 20.60
C GLU A 27 -21.01 -23.68 19.97
N TRP A 28 -22.13 -22.96 19.87
CA TRP A 28 -22.20 -21.65 19.19
C TRP A 28 -21.27 -20.57 19.77
N LYS A 29 -20.99 -20.61 21.08
CA LYS A 29 -20.07 -19.66 21.72
C LYS A 29 -18.65 -19.88 21.24
N ILE A 30 -18.17 -21.13 21.28
CA ILE A 30 -16.82 -21.51 20.87
C ILE A 30 -16.66 -21.25 19.36
N ALA A 31 -17.65 -21.65 18.56
CA ALA A 31 -17.66 -21.44 17.13
C ALA A 31 -17.52 -19.96 16.75
N SER A 32 -18.25 -19.07 17.42
CA SER A 32 -18.20 -17.63 17.17
C SER A 32 -16.84 -17.03 17.51
N ILE A 33 -16.25 -17.42 18.64
CA ILE A 33 -14.92 -16.96 19.06
C ILE A 33 -13.86 -17.43 18.05
N ALA A 34 -13.88 -18.71 17.69
CA ALA A 34 -12.93 -19.28 16.74
C ALA A 34 -13.03 -18.61 15.35
N ALA A 35 -14.25 -18.39 14.85
CA ALA A 35 -14.46 -17.69 13.58
C ALA A 35 -13.97 -16.24 13.63
N ALA A 36 -14.23 -15.52 14.73
CA ALA A 36 -13.72 -14.16 14.92
C ALA A 36 -12.18 -14.11 14.92
N VAL A 37 -11.52 -15.09 15.55
CA VAL A 37 -10.06 -15.21 15.53
C VAL A 37 -9.53 -15.41 14.11
N VAL A 38 -10.18 -16.26 13.29
CA VAL A 38 -9.78 -16.46 11.90
C VAL A 38 -9.95 -15.19 11.06
N LEU A 39 -11.08 -14.49 11.23
CA LEU A 39 -11.32 -13.23 10.53
C LEU A 39 -10.29 -12.17 10.92
N LEU A 40 -9.99 -12.05 12.21
CA LEU A 40 -8.99 -11.11 12.72
C LEU A 40 -7.59 -11.46 12.20
N ALA A 41 -7.18 -12.72 12.28
CA ALA A 41 -5.89 -13.18 11.78
C ALA A 41 -5.76 -12.97 10.26
N GLY A 42 -6.82 -13.24 9.50
CA GLY A 42 -6.88 -12.98 8.06
C GLY A 42 -6.76 -11.48 7.75
N ALA A 43 -7.50 -10.63 8.46
CA ALA A 43 -7.41 -9.18 8.28
C ALA A 43 -6.01 -8.64 8.60
N LEU A 44 -5.42 -9.08 9.72
CA LEU A 44 -4.05 -8.70 10.11
C LEU A 44 -3.03 -9.18 9.07
N ALA A 45 -3.09 -10.44 8.65
CA ALA A 45 -2.20 -10.97 7.63
C ALA A 45 -2.34 -10.23 6.29
N TYR A 46 -3.57 -9.85 5.93
CA TYR A 46 -3.81 -9.05 4.73
C TYR A 46 -3.14 -7.68 4.81
N TYR A 47 -3.43 -6.93 5.87
CA TYR A 47 -2.93 -5.57 6.06
C TYR A 47 -1.41 -5.51 6.23
N PHE A 48 -0.85 -6.40 7.07
CA PHE A 48 0.58 -6.40 7.39
C PHE A 48 1.46 -7.15 6.39
N HIS A 49 0.89 -7.94 5.46
CA HIS A 49 1.71 -8.72 4.54
C HIS A 49 1.14 -8.79 3.11
N PHE A 50 -0.07 -9.32 2.95
CA PHE A 50 -0.54 -9.71 1.62
C PHE A 50 -0.91 -8.56 0.71
N GLN A 51 -1.39 -7.41 1.21
CA GLN A 51 -1.83 -6.30 0.35
C GLN A 51 -0.71 -5.85 -0.61
N GLN A 52 0.51 -5.59 -0.10
CA GLN A 52 1.63 -5.17 -0.94
C GLN A 52 2.12 -6.28 -1.87
N VAL A 53 2.16 -7.52 -1.39
CA VAL A 53 2.54 -8.68 -2.20
C VAL A 53 1.57 -8.87 -3.36
N PHE A 54 0.27 -8.73 -3.12
CA PHE A 54 -0.76 -8.86 -4.12
C PHE A 54 -0.66 -7.77 -5.18
N VAL A 55 -0.49 -6.51 -4.77
CA VAL A 55 -0.33 -5.39 -5.70
C VAL A 55 0.90 -5.56 -6.57
N LYS A 56 2.05 -5.90 -5.95
CA LYS A 56 3.32 -6.00 -6.66
C LYS A 56 3.41 -7.22 -7.59
N ARG A 57 2.88 -8.38 -7.17
CA ARG A 57 3.17 -9.67 -7.84
C ARG A 57 1.98 -10.36 -8.48
N TYR A 58 0.76 -10.04 -8.06
CA TYR A 58 -0.44 -10.82 -8.40
C TYR A 58 -1.61 -9.98 -8.94
N GLY A 59 -1.35 -8.72 -9.32
CA GLY A 59 -2.37 -7.82 -9.88
C GLY A 59 -3.44 -7.39 -8.87
N GLY A 60 -3.05 -7.22 -7.60
CA GLY A 60 -3.87 -6.57 -6.58
C GLY A 60 -3.97 -5.05 -6.80
N VAL A 61 -4.83 -4.38 -6.02
CA VAL A 61 -5.02 -2.92 -6.10
C VAL A 61 -4.78 -2.28 -4.74
N MET A 62 -4.11 -1.14 -4.75
CA MET A 62 -3.88 -0.27 -3.60
C MET A 62 -4.01 1.17 -4.03
N THR A 63 -4.63 1.99 -3.19
CA THR A 63 -4.84 3.42 -3.41
C THR A 63 -4.01 4.21 -2.42
N ILE A 64 -3.24 5.18 -2.93
CA ILE A 64 -2.44 6.10 -2.11
C ILE A 64 -2.78 7.52 -2.51
N HIS A 65 -2.89 8.40 -1.52
CA HIS A 65 -3.15 9.82 -1.72
C HIS A 65 -1.84 10.59 -1.65
N VAL A 66 -1.62 11.46 -2.63
CA VAL A 66 -0.54 12.44 -2.61
C VAL A 66 -0.90 13.50 -1.56
N PRO A 67 0.01 13.86 -0.63
CA PRO A 67 -0.25 14.92 0.35
C PRO A 67 -0.61 16.25 -0.32
N GLN A 68 -1.49 17.02 0.32
CA GLN A 68 -1.95 18.28 -0.23
C GLN A 68 -0.81 19.28 -0.42
N GLY A 69 -0.76 19.92 -1.59
CA GLY A 69 0.27 20.88 -1.95
C GLY A 69 1.55 20.25 -2.51
N GLU A 70 1.68 18.93 -2.46
CA GLU A 70 2.75 18.21 -3.13
C GLU A 70 2.32 17.76 -4.54
N ILE A 71 3.30 17.66 -5.43
CA ILE A 71 3.15 17.19 -6.80
C ILE A 71 3.83 15.82 -6.90
N HIS A 72 3.11 14.81 -7.40
CA HIS A 72 3.70 13.50 -7.63
C HIS A 72 4.73 13.55 -8.78
N ILE A 73 5.91 13.00 -8.54
CA ILE A 73 6.97 12.90 -9.56
C ILE A 73 7.04 11.47 -10.09
N ALA A 74 7.33 10.52 -9.19
CA ALA A 74 7.64 9.15 -9.56
C ALA A 74 7.23 8.17 -8.46
N ALA A 75 6.98 6.93 -8.87
CA ALA A 75 6.79 5.80 -7.97
C ALA A 75 7.68 4.64 -8.43
N THR A 76 8.31 3.96 -7.50
CA THR A 76 9.17 2.80 -7.79
C THR A 76 9.05 1.75 -6.69
N TRP A 77 9.36 0.50 -7.03
CA TRP A 77 9.44 -0.58 -6.05
C TRP A 77 10.91 -0.83 -5.68
N LYS A 78 11.20 -0.80 -4.39
CA LYS A 78 12.47 -1.30 -3.84
C LYS A 78 12.15 -2.50 -2.98
N ASP A 79 12.63 -3.66 -3.42
CA ASP A 79 12.17 -4.94 -2.87
C ASP A 79 10.64 -4.93 -2.78
N ASP A 80 10.06 -5.36 -1.67
CA ASP A 80 8.60 -5.46 -1.50
C ASP A 80 7.93 -4.17 -0.98
N ASN A 81 8.65 -3.04 -0.95
CA ASN A 81 8.10 -1.76 -0.49
C ASN A 81 7.95 -0.79 -1.66
N LEU A 82 6.83 -0.07 -1.69
CA LEU A 82 6.57 0.98 -2.66
C LEU A 82 7.21 2.28 -2.18
N TRP A 83 7.97 2.94 -3.04
CA TRP A 83 8.54 4.25 -2.81
C TRP A 83 7.86 5.26 -3.72
N ILE A 84 7.43 6.38 -3.13
CA ILE A 84 6.82 7.49 -3.87
C ILE A 84 7.64 8.74 -3.64
N GLU A 85 8.02 9.38 -4.73
CA GLU A 85 8.64 10.69 -4.77
C GLU A 85 7.58 11.75 -5.08
N ASN A 86 7.50 12.74 -4.19
CA ASN A 86 6.70 13.94 -4.41
C ASN A 86 7.54 15.19 -4.20
N TYR A 87 7.13 16.30 -4.82
CA TYR A 87 7.76 17.60 -4.71
C TYR A 87 6.84 18.64 -4.09
N ASP A 88 7.37 19.39 -3.12
CA ASP A 88 6.73 20.59 -2.59
C ASP A 88 7.32 21.84 -3.25
N PRO A 89 6.54 22.55 -4.09
CA PRO A 89 7.00 23.76 -4.78
C PRO A 89 7.20 24.96 -3.84
N LYS A 90 6.57 24.98 -2.66
CA LYS A 90 6.72 26.10 -1.72
C LYS A 90 8.09 26.11 -1.06
N THR A 91 8.64 24.92 -0.83
CA THR A 91 9.90 24.73 -0.09
C THR A 91 11.03 24.20 -0.96
N ASN A 92 10.79 24.04 -2.27
CA ASN A 92 11.72 23.41 -3.22
C ASN A 92 12.29 22.08 -2.70
N THR A 93 11.44 21.23 -2.15
CA THR A 93 11.87 20.01 -1.45
C THR A 93 11.19 18.78 -2.06
N CYS A 94 11.98 17.75 -2.36
CA CYS A 94 11.47 16.43 -2.74
C CYS A 94 11.45 15.48 -1.53
N TYR A 95 10.37 14.72 -1.45
CA TYR A 95 10.12 13.72 -0.42
C TYR A 95 10.01 12.35 -1.05
N PHE A 96 10.99 11.49 -0.76
CA PHE A 96 10.93 10.06 -1.05
C PHE A 96 10.35 9.34 0.16
N ARG A 97 9.14 8.81 0.04
CA ARG A 97 8.43 8.12 1.12
C ARG A 97 8.31 6.64 0.81
N GLU A 98 8.73 5.82 1.76
CA GLU A 98 8.52 4.39 1.73
C GLU A 98 7.16 4.04 2.31
N TYR A 99 6.35 3.33 1.53
CA TYR A 99 5.18 2.63 1.98
C TYR A 99 5.59 1.18 2.22
N SER A 100 5.90 0.86 3.47
CA SER A 100 6.24 -0.49 3.91
C SER A 100 5.00 -1.31 4.28
N ARG A 101 5.19 -2.62 4.39
CA ARG A 101 4.16 -3.57 4.80
C ARG A 101 3.54 -3.18 6.15
N GLY A 102 2.21 -3.03 6.17
CA GLY A 102 1.45 -2.64 7.36
C GLY A 102 1.75 -1.26 7.92
N ASN A 103 2.51 -0.43 7.19
CA ASN A 103 2.80 0.95 7.58
C ASN A 103 3.50 1.11 8.95
N LEU A 104 4.30 0.12 9.39
CA LEU A 104 4.91 0.14 10.72
C LEU A 104 6.25 0.88 10.74
N LEU A 105 7.10 0.65 9.74
CA LEU A 105 8.45 1.20 9.66
C LEU A 105 8.64 1.81 8.27
N GLN A 106 8.46 3.12 8.15
CA GLN A 106 8.57 3.84 6.88
C GLN A 106 9.88 4.61 6.83
N GLY A 107 10.72 4.32 5.83
CA GLY A 107 11.80 5.23 5.43
C GLY A 107 11.27 6.53 4.83
N LYS A 108 11.99 7.62 5.07
CA LYS A 108 11.78 8.91 4.40
C LYS A 108 13.12 9.52 4.07
N VAL A 109 13.30 9.91 2.81
CA VAL A 109 14.45 10.72 2.36
C VAL A 109 13.93 12.09 1.94
N VAL A 110 14.66 13.14 2.36
CA VAL A 110 14.32 14.54 2.07
C VAL A 110 15.45 15.14 1.27
N ILE A 111 15.15 15.59 0.06
CA ILE A 111 16.11 16.25 -0.83
C ILE A 111 15.69 17.72 -0.89
N LYS A 112 16.51 18.61 -0.32
CA LYS A 112 16.32 20.05 -0.43
C LYS A 112 16.92 20.55 -1.74
N ASP A 113 16.36 21.64 -2.26
CA ASP A 113 16.78 22.23 -3.54
C ASP A 113 16.72 21.22 -4.69
N CYS A 114 15.65 20.42 -4.70
CA CYS A 114 15.51 19.26 -5.58
C CYS A 114 15.41 19.65 -7.06
N ASN A 115 14.76 20.79 -7.36
CA ASN A 115 14.60 21.32 -8.71
C ASN A 115 14.14 20.26 -9.75
N PRO A 116 13.06 19.50 -9.49
CA PRO A 116 12.64 18.40 -10.36
C PRO A 116 12.10 18.98 -11.68
N LEU A 117 12.93 18.91 -12.72
CA LEU A 117 12.66 19.41 -14.07
C LEU A 117 12.14 20.85 -14.09
N MET A 118 12.99 21.82 -13.74
CA MET A 118 12.89 23.10 -14.44
C MET A 118 13.07 22.80 -15.94
N PRO A 119 12.21 23.29 -16.84
CA PRO A 119 12.64 23.43 -18.23
C PRO A 119 13.98 24.15 -18.18
N HIS A 120 15.05 23.52 -18.66
CA HIS A 120 16.22 24.29 -19.01
C HIS A 120 15.70 25.36 -19.97
N ASP A 121 15.85 26.63 -19.62
CA ASP A 121 15.70 27.73 -20.56
C ASP A 121 16.73 27.50 -21.69
N THR A 122 16.40 26.65 -22.64
CA THR A 122 16.96 26.70 -23.99
C THR A 122 16.28 27.87 -24.67
N ALA A 123 16.50 29.09 -24.16
CA ALA A 123 16.37 30.26 -25.00
C ALA A 123 17.43 30.10 -26.10
N PRO A 124 17.05 30.04 -27.39
CA PRO A 124 18.04 30.02 -28.44
C PRO A 124 18.85 31.31 -28.33
N VAL A 125 20.16 31.18 -28.10
CA VAL A 125 21.10 32.30 -28.24
C VAL A 125 21.11 32.65 -29.74
N ILE A 126 20.31 33.65 -30.12
CA ILE A 126 20.39 34.24 -31.45
C ILE A 126 21.67 35.10 -31.46
N PRO A 127 22.71 34.76 -32.24
CA PRO A 127 23.87 35.63 -32.35
C PRO A 127 23.44 36.94 -33.03
N ALA A 128 23.68 38.07 -32.36
CA ALA A 128 23.53 39.38 -32.96
C ALA A 128 24.48 39.50 -34.16
N ARG A 129 23.92 39.88 -35.30
CA ARG A 129 24.64 40.06 -36.58
C ARG A 129 25.42 41.37 -36.59
#